data_AF-C5G0X0-F1
#
_entry.id   AF-C5G0X0-F1
#
_cell.length_a   1.000
_cell.length_b   1.000
_cell.length_c   1.000
_cell.angle_alpha   90.00
_cell.angle_beta   90.00
_cell.angle_gamma   90.00
#
_symmetry.space_group_name_H-M   'P 1'
#
loop_
_entity.id
_entity.type
_entity.pdbx_description
1 polymer ?
#
loop_
_entity_poly.entity_id
_entity_poly.type
_entity_poly.pdbx_seq_one_letter_code
_entity_poly.pdbx_strand_id
1 'polypeptide(L)'
;MAPPPTATLTETVASVGNVVRDNFAGEGNTLAQSNSGSGYALLDDFAGKWEDFKFAPIRESQVSRAMTSRYFKDMDTYAESDIVIVGAGSCGLSTAYVLGKARPDLKIALIEASVSPGGGAWLGGQLFSAMVLRKPAHRFLDDLGVPYEEDASNSNLVVIKHAALFTSTLLSKVLSFPNIKLFNATCVEDLITRPRASEASGFQIAGVVTNWTLVTQHHDDHSCMDPNTINAPLIISTTGHDGPFGAFCAKRLVSMSALEKLGGMKGLDMNSAEEAIVKNTREVTKGLIIGGMELSEIDGWHRMGPIFSAMMLSGLKAAEVALEVFEERKKECSA
;
A
#
# COMPACT_ATOMS: atom_id res chain seq x y z
N MET A 1 -38.06 26.56 -35.42
CA MET A 1 -38.22 26.35 -33.97
C MET A 1 -37.12 27.12 -33.27
N ALA A 2 -37.46 28.15 -32.49
CA ALA A 2 -36.50 28.90 -31.69
C ALA A 2 -36.19 28.12 -30.38
N PRO A 3 -34.98 28.23 -29.81
CA PRO A 3 -34.68 27.65 -28.52
C PRO A 3 -35.47 28.36 -27.40
N PRO A 4 -35.80 27.67 -26.29
CA PRO A 4 -36.52 28.27 -25.18
C PRO A 4 -35.62 29.28 -24.43
N PRO A 5 -36.21 30.26 -23.72
CA PRO A 5 -35.45 31.28 -23.02
C PRO A 5 -34.72 30.69 -21.80
N THR A 6 -33.49 31.14 -21.57
CA THR A 6 -32.69 30.79 -20.41
C THR A 6 -33.27 31.47 -19.16
N ALA A 7 -33.67 30.69 -18.17
CA ALA A 7 -34.08 31.21 -16.86
C ALA A 7 -32.86 31.80 -16.15
N THR A 8 -32.85 33.11 -15.95
CA THR A 8 -31.89 33.79 -15.07
C THR A 8 -32.48 33.83 -13.67
N LEU A 9 -32.08 32.88 -12.83
CA LEU A 9 -32.28 32.97 -11.38
C LEU A 9 -31.20 33.89 -10.82
N THR A 10 -31.60 35.10 -10.43
CA THR A 10 -30.80 35.97 -9.56
C THR A 10 -31.18 35.65 -8.13
N GLU A 11 -30.48 34.70 -7.51
CA GLU A 11 -30.50 34.58 -6.06
C GLU A 11 -29.48 35.55 -5.47
N THR A 12 -29.99 36.55 -4.75
CA THR A 12 -29.19 37.34 -3.82
C THR A 12 -28.64 36.43 -2.73
N VAL A 13 -27.34 36.15 -2.78
CA VAL A 13 -26.62 35.42 -1.72
C VAL A 13 -26.65 36.28 -0.46
N ALA A 14 -27.48 35.91 0.51
CA ALA A 14 -27.40 36.45 1.86
C ALA A 14 -26.05 36.05 2.49
N SER A 15 -25.45 36.95 3.26
CA SER A 15 -24.12 36.78 3.85
C SER A 15 -23.99 35.46 4.65
N VAL A 16 -23.25 34.50 4.08
CA VAL A 16 -23.07 33.12 4.57
C VAL A 16 -22.28 33.05 5.90
N GLY A 17 -21.66 34.16 6.33
CA GLY A 17 -20.75 34.19 7.48
C GLY A 17 -21.33 33.74 8.82
N ASN A 18 -22.63 34.00 9.08
CA ASN A 18 -23.25 33.63 10.36
C ASN A 18 -23.96 32.26 10.34
N VAL A 19 -24.34 31.75 9.16
CA VAL A 19 -25.09 30.48 9.02
C VAL A 19 -24.22 29.26 9.35
N VAL A 20 -22.89 29.36 9.15
CA VAL A 20 -21.96 28.26 9.40
C VAL A 20 -21.72 28.01 10.89
N ARG A 21 -21.92 28.99 11.77
CA ARG A 21 -21.78 28.75 13.23
C ARG A 21 -23.06 28.20 13.85
N ASP A 22 -24.21 28.73 13.46
CA ASP A 22 -25.48 28.37 14.10
C ASP A 22 -26.00 26.98 13.69
N ASN A 23 -25.69 26.50 12.47
CA ASN A 23 -26.12 25.17 12.01
C ASN A 23 -25.31 23.99 12.57
N PHE A 24 -24.14 24.23 13.15
CA PHE A 24 -23.28 23.17 13.71
C PHE A 24 -23.44 23.00 15.23
N ALA A 25 -24.23 23.85 15.88
CA ALA A 25 -24.52 23.79 17.32
C ALA A 25 -25.75 22.92 17.69
N GLY A 26 -26.23 22.06 16.77
CA GLY A 26 -27.41 21.22 16.94
C GLY A 26 -27.12 19.81 17.50
N GLU A 27 -27.52 19.60 18.75
CA GLU A 27 -27.90 18.37 19.48
C GLU A 27 -27.22 17.02 19.15
N GLY A 28 -26.35 16.58 20.07
CA GLY A 28 -26.31 15.20 20.59
C GLY A 28 -25.26 14.23 20.03
N ASN A 29 -24.10 14.12 20.70
CA ASN A 29 -23.70 12.88 21.41
C ASN A 29 -22.43 13.14 22.25
N THR A 30 -22.49 12.81 23.53
CA THR A 30 -21.38 12.91 24.48
C THR A 30 -20.29 11.87 24.20
N LEU A 31 -19.13 12.32 23.74
CA LEU A 31 -17.85 11.65 24.00
C LEU A 31 -16.92 12.66 24.65
N ALA A 32 -16.67 12.43 25.95
CA ALA A 32 -15.75 13.23 26.74
C ALA A 32 -14.31 13.01 26.23
N GLN A 33 -13.74 14.02 25.59
CA GLN A 33 -12.31 14.29 25.67
C GLN A 33 -12.10 15.77 25.96
N SER A 34 -11.53 16.03 27.12
CA SER A 34 -11.02 17.32 27.55
C SER A 34 -9.87 17.74 26.64
N ASN A 35 -10.15 18.61 25.67
CA ASN A 35 -9.14 19.49 25.09
C ASN A 35 -9.79 20.85 24.83
N SER A 36 -9.35 21.86 25.59
CA SER A 36 -9.80 23.23 25.50
C SER A 36 -9.19 23.93 24.28
N GLY A 37 -9.71 23.60 23.10
CA GLY A 37 -9.57 24.37 21.86
C GLY A 37 -10.87 24.18 21.07
N SER A 38 -11.52 25.27 20.63
CA SER A 38 -12.78 25.17 19.88
C SER A 38 -12.59 24.20 18.70
N GLY A 39 -13.51 23.22 18.56
CA GLY A 39 -13.50 22.23 17.48
C GLY A 39 -13.72 22.82 16.07
N TYR A 40 -13.57 24.14 15.92
CA TYR A 40 -13.87 24.91 14.74
C TYR A 40 -12.72 25.83 14.32
N ALA A 41 -11.49 25.67 14.84
CA ALA A 41 -10.36 26.55 14.50
C ALA A 41 -10.22 26.82 12.98
N LEU A 42 -10.41 25.80 12.14
CA LEU A 42 -10.40 25.96 10.68
C LEU A 42 -11.54 26.87 10.17
N LEU A 43 -12.76 26.67 10.67
CA LEU A 43 -13.89 27.53 10.28
C LEU A 43 -13.73 28.94 10.86
N ASP A 44 -13.19 29.05 12.07
CA ASP A 44 -12.88 30.33 12.70
C ASP A 44 -11.84 31.10 11.88
N ASP A 45 -10.88 30.41 11.26
CA ASP A 45 -9.84 31.02 10.44
C ASP A 45 -10.33 31.46 9.05
N PHE A 46 -11.24 30.70 8.41
CA PHE A 46 -11.57 30.89 6.99
C PHE A 46 -13.03 31.24 6.69
N ALA A 47 -14.00 30.76 7.48
CA ALA A 47 -15.41 30.90 7.14
C ALA A 47 -15.85 32.37 7.14
N GLY A 48 -16.50 32.80 6.05
CA GLY A 48 -16.97 34.18 5.88
C GLY A 48 -15.87 35.22 5.63
N LYS A 49 -14.59 34.81 5.53
CA LYS A 49 -13.42 35.69 5.37
C LYS A 49 -12.80 35.62 3.97
N TRP A 50 -13.58 35.21 2.97
CA TRP A 50 -13.08 34.91 1.63
C TRP A 50 -12.71 36.16 0.80
N GLU A 51 -13.33 37.31 1.07
CA GLU A 51 -12.98 38.57 0.38
C GLU A 51 -11.56 39.06 0.74
N ASP A 52 -11.11 38.79 1.97
CA ASP A 52 -9.76 39.14 2.44
C ASP A 52 -8.74 38.01 2.21
N PHE A 53 -9.19 36.86 1.72
CA PHE A 53 -8.35 35.69 1.54
C PHE A 53 -7.32 35.93 0.43
N LYS A 54 -6.05 35.69 0.76
CA LYS A 54 -4.96 35.65 -0.21
C LYS A 54 -3.91 34.64 0.21
N PHE A 55 -3.42 33.87 -0.76
CA PHE A 55 -2.21 33.09 -0.57
C PHE A 55 -0.98 34.00 -0.49
N ALA A 56 0.06 33.51 0.16
CA ALA A 56 1.39 34.11 0.05
C ALA A 56 1.90 34.01 -1.41
N PRO A 57 2.67 35.00 -1.90
CA PRO A 57 3.20 34.97 -3.25
C PRO A 57 4.20 33.81 -3.43
N ILE A 58 4.19 33.20 -4.62
CA ILE A 58 5.06 32.06 -4.98
C ILE A 58 5.51 32.17 -6.45
N ARG A 59 6.67 31.58 -6.79
CA ARG A 59 7.18 31.42 -8.16
C ARG A 59 7.27 29.94 -8.51
N GLU A 60 6.94 29.59 -9.76
CA GLU A 60 6.85 28.21 -10.26
C GLU A 60 8.13 27.40 -10.00
N SER A 61 9.30 28.02 -10.21
CA SER A 61 10.60 27.39 -9.97
C SER A 61 10.85 27.00 -8.50
N GLN A 62 10.18 27.64 -7.53
CA GLN A 62 10.27 27.27 -6.13
C GLN A 62 9.56 25.93 -5.88
N VAL A 63 8.41 25.72 -6.54
CA VAL A 63 7.65 24.45 -6.46
C VAL A 63 8.41 23.33 -7.14
N SER A 64 8.93 23.56 -8.36
CA SER A 64 9.76 22.56 -9.08
C SER A 64 10.95 22.12 -8.24
N ARG A 65 11.74 23.07 -7.70
CA ARG A 65 12.89 22.76 -6.83
C ARG A 65 12.47 22.07 -5.55
N ALA A 66 11.36 22.48 -4.92
CA ALA A 66 10.89 21.86 -3.69
C ALA A 66 10.55 20.38 -3.86
N MET A 67 9.96 20.00 -4.99
CA MET A 67 9.64 18.61 -5.31
C MET A 67 10.88 17.83 -5.72
N THR A 68 11.65 18.33 -6.70
CA THR A 68 12.80 17.58 -7.24
C THR A 68 13.88 17.39 -6.19
N SER A 69 14.20 18.40 -5.38
CA SER A 69 15.22 18.26 -4.33
C SER A 69 14.89 17.16 -3.32
N ARG A 70 13.59 16.92 -3.06
CA ARG A 70 13.14 15.87 -2.13
C ARG A 70 13.10 14.51 -2.81
N TYR A 71 12.54 14.43 -4.02
CA TYR A 71 12.47 13.15 -4.75
C TYR A 71 13.86 12.59 -5.04
N PHE A 72 14.81 13.43 -5.47
CA PHE A 72 16.19 12.99 -5.70
C PHE A 72 16.94 12.65 -4.41
N LYS A 73 16.61 13.31 -3.29
CA LYS A 73 17.14 12.91 -1.98
C LYS A 73 16.61 11.52 -1.57
N ASP A 74 15.35 11.24 -1.84
CA ASP A 74 14.77 9.91 -1.59
C ASP A 74 15.45 8.86 -2.49
N MET A 75 15.64 9.15 -3.77
CA MET A 75 16.37 8.25 -4.69
C MET A 75 17.79 7.96 -4.21
N ASP A 76 18.54 8.98 -3.79
CA ASP A 76 19.90 8.83 -3.25
C ASP A 76 19.89 7.99 -1.94
N THR A 77 18.98 8.29 -1.02
CA THR A 77 18.88 7.63 0.28
C THR A 77 18.50 6.14 0.16
N TYR A 78 17.58 5.83 -0.76
CA TYR A 78 16.98 4.49 -0.92
C TYR A 78 17.58 3.68 -2.07
N ALA A 79 18.54 4.20 -2.83
CA ALA A 79 19.33 3.41 -3.79
C ALA A 79 19.96 2.17 -3.11
N GLU A 80 20.36 2.33 -1.85
CA GLU A 80 20.69 1.24 -0.92
C GLU A 80 19.63 1.19 0.18
N SER A 81 18.74 0.21 0.15
CA SER A 81 17.67 0.02 1.13
C SER A 81 17.94 -1.19 2.03
N ASP A 82 17.39 -1.21 3.24
CA ASP A 82 17.46 -2.40 4.09
C ASP A 82 16.41 -3.43 3.64
N ILE A 83 15.18 -2.97 3.38
CA ILE A 83 14.09 -3.83 2.90
C ILE A 83 13.40 -3.15 1.72
N VAL A 84 13.10 -3.92 0.68
CA VAL A 84 12.21 -3.50 -0.41
C VAL A 84 10.91 -4.28 -0.32
N ILE A 85 9.77 -3.59 -0.35
CA ILE A 85 8.43 -4.20 -0.46
C ILE A 85 7.88 -3.87 -1.84
N VAL A 86 7.49 -4.90 -2.60
CA VAL A 86 6.96 -4.76 -3.96
C VAL A 86 5.45 -4.97 -3.96
N GLY A 87 4.71 -3.92 -4.32
CA GLY A 87 3.25 -3.85 -4.30
C GLY A 87 2.69 -3.31 -2.98
N ALA A 88 2.10 -2.13 -3.02
CA ALA A 88 1.44 -1.46 -1.90
C ALA A 88 -0.04 -1.85 -1.79
N GLY A 89 -0.36 -3.15 -1.96
CA GLY A 89 -1.68 -3.70 -1.68
C GLY A 89 -1.94 -3.89 -0.18
N SER A 90 -3.08 -4.46 0.20
CA SER A 90 -3.42 -4.72 1.61
C SER A 90 -2.37 -5.56 2.34
N CYS A 91 -1.79 -6.57 1.70
CA CYS A 91 -0.71 -7.37 2.28
C CYS A 91 0.58 -6.56 2.44
N GLY A 92 1.08 -5.92 1.37
CA GLY A 92 2.31 -5.13 1.41
C GLY A 92 2.26 -3.94 2.37
N LEU A 93 1.13 -3.23 2.42
CA LEU A 93 0.91 -2.16 3.40
C LEU A 93 0.84 -2.69 4.84
N SER A 94 0.26 -3.89 5.05
CA SER A 94 0.24 -4.50 6.39
C SER A 94 1.65 -4.91 6.83
N THR A 95 2.44 -5.48 5.91
CA THR A 95 3.88 -5.75 6.14
C THR A 95 4.64 -4.48 6.50
N ALA A 96 4.47 -3.42 5.70
CA ALA A 96 5.13 -2.14 5.89
C ALA A 96 4.78 -1.51 7.24
N TYR A 97 3.50 -1.59 7.64
CA TYR A 97 3.04 -1.08 8.92
C TYR A 97 3.71 -1.78 10.11
N VAL A 98 3.77 -3.11 10.08
CA VAL A 98 4.40 -3.90 11.15
C VAL A 98 5.91 -3.64 11.20
N LEU A 99 6.60 -3.68 10.06
CA LEU A 99 8.05 -3.45 9.98
C LEU A 99 8.44 -2.02 10.37
N GLY A 100 7.73 -1.01 9.86
CA GLY A 100 8.00 0.39 10.18
C GLY A 100 7.89 0.68 11.68
N LYS A 101 6.92 0.05 12.36
CA LYS A 101 6.73 0.13 13.80
C LYS A 101 7.80 -0.65 14.58
N ALA A 102 8.15 -1.86 14.15
CA ALA A 102 9.06 -2.75 14.87
C ALA A 102 10.54 -2.39 14.70
N ARG A 103 10.93 -1.84 13.55
CA ARG A 103 12.31 -1.54 13.17
C ARG A 103 12.41 -0.12 12.59
N PRO A 104 12.22 0.93 13.42
CA PRO A 104 12.33 2.32 12.96
C PRO A 104 13.75 2.69 12.49
N ASP A 105 14.74 1.83 12.76
CA ASP A 105 16.12 1.94 12.29
C ASP A 105 16.33 1.51 10.83
N LEU A 106 15.42 0.72 10.25
CA LEU A 106 15.59 0.16 8.90
C LEU A 106 14.96 1.03 7.82
N LYS A 107 15.69 1.23 6.71
CA LYS A 107 15.19 1.91 5.51
C LYS A 107 14.33 0.96 4.68
N ILE A 108 13.02 1.25 4.60
CA ILE A 108 12.04 0.43 3.86
C ILE A 108 11.57 1.18 2.62
N ALA A 109 11.94 0.69 1.44
CA ALA A 109 11.42 1.18 0.15
C ALA A 109 10.17 0.39 -0.25
N LEU A 110 9.03 1.07 -0.40
CA LEU A 110 7.78 0.49 -0.86
C LEU A 110 7.55 0.89 -2.33
N ILE A 111 7.62 -0.07 -3.25
CA ILE A 111 7.52 0.15 -4.69
C ILE A 111 6.12 -0.23 -5.17
N GLU A 112 5.40 0.71 -5.78
CA GLU A 112 4.03 0.53 -6.24
C GLU A 112 3.87 0.97 -7.69
N ALA A 113 3.42 0.05 -8.54
CA ALA A 113 3.28 0.29 -9.98
C ALA A 113 2.18 1.34 -10.27
N SER A 114 1.08 1.32 -9.52
CA SER A 114 -0.02 2.24 -9.75
C SER A 114 0.32 3.64 -9.23
N VAL A 115 -0.30 4.66 -9.80
CA VAL A 115 -0.28 6.01 -9.21
C VAL A 115 -0.90 5.99 -7.81
N SER A 116 -2.02 5.29 -7.64
CA SER A 116 -2.70 5.17 -6.35
C SER A 116 -2.35 3.83 -5.70
N PRO A 117 -1.73 3.81 -4.50
CA PRO A 117 -1.50 2.59 -3.74
C PRO A 117 -2.82 2.01 -3.20
N GLY A 118 -2.75 0.86 -2.53
CA GLY A 118 -3.88 0.15 -1.92
C GLY A 118 -4.31 -1.10 -2.69
N GLY A 119 -3.86 -1.26 -3.95
CA GLY A 119 -4.20 -2.39 -4.79
C GLY A 119 -5.72 -2.62 -4.87
N GLY A 120 -6.15 -3.87 -4.71
CA GLY A 120 -7.57 -4.24 -4.73
C GLY A 120 -8.38 -3.89 -3.47
N ALA A 121 -7.77 -3.30 -2.44
CA ALA A 121 -8.43 -3.09 -1.14
C ALA A 121 -9.24 -1.78 -1.05
N TRP A 122 -9.62 -1.20 -2.18
CA TRP A 122 -10.52 -0.03 -2.22
C TRP A 122 -12.00 -0.41 -2.20
N LEU A 123 -12.32 -1.64 -2.56
CA LEU A 123 -13.67 -2.18 -2.68
C LEU A 123 -13.75 -3.56 -2.03
N GLY A 124 -14.97 -4.01 -1.75
CA GLY A 124 -15.30 -5.40 -1.50
C GLY A 124 -15.53 -6.17 -2.80
N GLY A 125 -16.40 -7.19 -2.75
CA GLY A 125 -16.78 -7.96 -3.93
C GLY A 125 -17.69 -7.17 -4.88
N GLN A 126 -17.52 -7.35 -6.19
CA GLN A 126 -18.44 -6.85 -7.22
C GLN A 126 -18.76 -5.34 -7.09
N LEU A 127 -17.74 -4.53 -6.78
CA LEU A 127 -17.85 -3.08 -6.59
C LEU A 127 -18.63 -2.62 -5.34
N PHE A 128 -19.02 -3.53 -4.46
CA PHE A 128 -19.58 -3.16 -3.15
C PHE A 128 -18.49 -2.60 -2.23
N SER A 129 -18.90 -1.97 -1.12
CA SER A 129 -18.00 -1.20 -0.25
C SER A 129 -17.46 -1.98 0.95
N ALA A 130 -18.31 -2.79 1.60
CA ALA A 130 -17.99 -3.41 2.88
C ALA A 130 -16.79 -4.34 2.78
N MET A 131 -15.87 -4.26 3.76
CA MET A 131 -14.72 -5.15 3.85
C MET A 131 -14.95 -6.15 4.98
N VAL A 132 -15.12 -7.41 4.60
CA VAL A 132 -15.37 -8.52 5.53
C VAL A 132 -14.04 -9.15 5.93
N LEU A 133 -13.90 -9.45 7.23
CA LEU A 133 -12.79 -10.20 7.80
C LEU A 133 -13.31 -11.33 8.68
N ARG A 134 -12.58 -12.45 8.69
CA ARG A 134 -12.70 -13.50 9.69
C ARG A 134 -11.77 -13.25 10.87
N LYS A 135 -12.24 -13.59 12.07
CA LYS A 135 -11.42 -13.57 13.29
C LYS A 135 -10.27 -14.61 13.15
N PRO A 136 -9.05 -14.32 13.66
CA PRO A 136 -8.70 -13.24 14.57
C PRO A 136 -8.16 -11.95 13.91
N ALA A 137 -8.41 -11.69 12.62
CA ALA A 137 -7.84 -10.52 11.93
C ALA A 137 -8.31 -9.16 12.48
N HIS A 138 -9.44 -9.11 13.18
CA HIS A 138 -9.91 -7.91 13.89
C HIS A 138 -8.86 -7.31 14.84
N ARG A 139 -7.96 -8.12 15.41
CA ARG A 139 -6.87 -7.62 16.27
C ARG A 139 -5.91 -6.69 15.54
N PHE A 140 -5.75 -6.85 14.23
CA PHE A 140 -4.99 -5.92 13.40
C PHE A 140 -5.73 -4.58 13.28
N LEU A 141 -7.06 -4.61 13.22
CA LEU A 141 -7.88 -3.40 13.22
C LEU A 141 -7.82 -2.66 14.55
N ASP A 142 -7.78 -3.39 15.67
CA ASP A 142 -7.61 -2.82 17.01
C ASP A 142 -6.29 -2.04 17.12
N ASP A 143 -5.17 -2.63 16.68
CA ASP A 143 -3.87 -1.93 16.68
C ASP A 143 -3.85 -0.74 15.69
N LEU A 144 -4.52 -0.89 14.55
CA LEU A 144 -4.63 0.17 13.55
C LEU A 144 -5.61 1.28 13.98
N GLY A 145 -6.56 1.02 14.88
CA GLY A 145 -7.63 1.95 15.25
C GLY A 145 -8.69 2.13 14.16
N VAL A 146 -8.95 1.08 13.36
CA VAL A 146 -10.04 1.10 12.36
C VAL A 146 -11.30 0.51 12.99
N PRO A 147 -12.41 1.27 13.06
CA PRO A 147 -13.65 0.74 13.61
C PRO A 147 -14.26 -0.33 12.71
N TYR A 148 -14.89 -1.32 13.33
CA TYR A 148 -15.60 -2.40 12.67
C TYR A 148 -16.86 -2.77 13.46
N GLU A 149 -17.78 -3.45 12.80
CA GLU A 149 -18.97 -4.04 13.39
C GLU A 149 -18.76 -5.55 13.52
N GLU A 150 -19.23 -6.16 14.62
CA GLU A 150 -19.38 -7.61 14.67
C GLU A 150 -20.57 -8.03 13.81
N ASP A 151 -20.43 -9.09 13.02
CA ASP A 151 -21.56 -9.58 12.22
C ASP A 151 -22.61 -10.23 13.13
N ALA A 152 -23.85 -9.73 13.07
CA ALA A 152 -24.93 -10.19 13.92
C ALA A 152 -25.33 -11.66 13.68
N SER A 153 -25.08 -12.19 12.47
CA SER A 153 -25.44 -13.55 12.07
C SER A 153 -24.29 -14.54 12.18
N ASN A 154 -23.05 -14.07 12.24
CA ASN A 154 -21.85 -14.90 12.26
C ASN A 154 -20.77 -14.31 13.18
N SER A 155 -20.64 -14.88 14.38
CA SER A 155 -19.68 -14.44 15.41
C SER A 155 -18.19 -14.53 15.00
N ASN A 156 -17.89 -15.24 13.89
CA ASN A 156 -16.54 -15.33 13.33
C ASN A 156 -16.19 -14.17 12.40
N LEU A 157 -17.14 -13.29 12.07
CA LEU A 157 -16.95 -12.19 11.13
C LEU A 157 -16.95 -10.83 11.83
N VAL A 158 -16.13 -9.94 11.29
CA VAL A 158 -16.24 -8.50 11.50
C VAL A 158 -16.29 -7.80 10.15
N VAL A 159 -16.95 -6.64 10.12
CA VAL A 159 -17.18 -5.89 8.89
C VAL A 159 -16.74 -4.44 9.10
N ILE A 160 -15.82 -3.98 8.24
CA ILE A 160 -15.47 -2.56 8.16
C ILE A 160 -16.44 -1.89 7.20
N LYS A 161 -16.98 -0.74 7.62
CA LYS A 161 -17.97 0.04 6.87
C LYS A 161 -17.62 0.22 5.38
N HIS A 162 -16.34 0.45 5.09
CA HIS A 162 -15.84 0.54 3.72
C HIS A 162 -14.39 0.08 3.65
N ALA A 163 -14.04 -0.71 2.62
CA ALA A 163 -12.67 -1.13 2.32
C ALA A 163 -11.68 0.06 2.28
N ALA A 164 -12.07 1.18 1.66
CA ALA A 164 -11.32 2.43 1.65
C ALA A 164 -10.98 2.98 3.06
N LEU A 165 -11.83 2.79 4.07
CA LEU A 165 -11.56 3.23 5.44
C LEU A 165 -10.35 2.50 6.02
N PHE A 166 -10.29 1.18 5.83
CA PHE A 166 -9.11 0.40 6.22
C PHE A 166 -7.87 0.84 5.44
N THR A 167 -7.96 0.86 4.11
CA THR A 167 -6.81 1.10 3.23
C THR A 167 -6.23 2.50 3.41
N SER A 168 -7.07 3.54 3.49
CA SER A 168 -6.60 4.91 3.71
C SER A 168 -6.00 5.12 5.10
N THR A 169 -6.58 4.50 6.14
CA THR A 169 -6.03 4.58 7.51
C THR A 169 -4.68 3.89 7.60
N LEU A 170 -4.57 2.67 7.06
CA LEU A 170 -3.32 1.93 6.99
C LEU A 170 -2.25 2.70 6.22
N LEU A 171 -2.58 3.19 5.02
CA LEU A 171 -1.69 3.98 4.20
C LEU A 171 -1.22 5.24 4.93
N SER A 172 -2.12 5.98 5.60
CA SER A 172 -1.77 7.17 6.36
C SER A 172 -0.78 6.85 7.49
N LYS A 173 -0.95 5.74 8.21
CA LYS A 173 -0.01 5.34 9.26
C LYS A 173 1.35 4.93 8.67
N VAL A 174 1.33 4.13 7.61
CA VAL A 174 2.55 3.69 6.91
C VAL A 174 3.37 4.90 6.42
N LEU A 175 2.72 5.87 5.77
CA LEU A 175 3.37 7.07 5.25
C LEU A 175 3.82 8.05 6.36
N SER A 176 3.33 7.89 7.60
CA SER A 176 3.77 8.69 8.73
C SER A 176 5.09 8.21 9.36
N PHE A 177 5.52 6.99 9.05
CA PHE A 177 6.78 6.46 9.55
C PHE A 177 7.99 7.14 8.86
N PRO A 178 8.99 7.62 9.62
CA PRO A 178 10.11 8.37 9.06
C PRO A 178 11.08 7.50 8.24
N ASN A 179 10.98 6.19 8.35
CA ASN A 179 11.89 5.22 7.74
C ASN A 179 11.28 4.50 6.51
N ILE A 180 10.05 4.83 6.13
CA ILE A 180 9.37 4.27 4.95
C ILE A 180 9.28 5.31 3.85
N LYS A 181 9.65 4.91 2.63
CA LYS A 181 9.41 5.70 1.43
C LYS A 181 8.53 4.93 0.44
N LEU A 182 7.41 5.53 0.05
CA LEU A 182 6.58 5.06 -1.06
C LEU A 182 7.08 5.67 -2.38
N PHE A 183 7.44 4.79 -3.32
CA PHE A 183 7.67 5.10 -4.74
C PHE A 183 6.50 4.52 -5.54
N ASN A 184 5.42 5.29 -5.63
CA ASN A 184 4.28 4.99 -6.50
C ASN A 184 4.54 5.46 -7.94
N ALA A 185 3.78 4.92 -8.90
CA ALA A 185 4.04 5.03 -10.34
C ALA A 185 5.41 4.44 -10.77
N THR A 186 5.97 3.55 -9.95
CA THR A 186 7.25 2.88 -10.18
C THR A 186 7.01 1.38 -10.10
N CYS A 187 7.32 0.63 -11.16
CA CYS A 187 7.20 -0.83 -11.15
C CYS A 187 8.56 -1.49 -11.04
N VAL A 188 8.56 -2.70 -10.50
CA VAL A 188 9.69 -3.61 -10.57
C VAL A 188 9.55 -4.43 -11.85
N GLU A 189 10.58 -4.41 -12.70
CA GLU A 189 10.62 -5.14 -13.97
C GLU A 189 11.66 -6.26 -14.01
N ASP A 190 12.59 -6.28 -13.05
CA ASP A 190 13.51 -7.40 -12.82
C ASP A 190 13.99 -7.46 -11.36
N LEU A 191 14.72 -8.51 -10.99
CA LEU A 191 15.35 -8.71 -9.70
C LEU A 191 16.87 -8.65 -9.83
N ILE A 192 17.53 -7.99 -8.88
CA ILE A 192 18.99 -8.02 -8.79
C ILE A 192 19.38 -9.34 -8.13
N THR A 193 20.27 -10.10 -8.76
CA THR A 193 20.76 -11.39 -8.24
C THR A 193 22.24 -11.34 -7.88
N ARG A 194 22.66 -12.23 -6.98
CA ARG A 194 24.07 -12.51 -6.65
C ARG A 194 24.33 -14.01 -6.70
N PRO A 195 25.44 -14.47 -7.30
CA PRO A 195 25.83 -15.88 -7.24
C PRO A 195 26.07 -16.31 -5.79
N ARG A 196 25.74 -17.55 -5.45
CA ARG A 196 26.13 -18.14 -4.16
C ARG A 196 27.46 -18.85 -4.29
N ALA A 197 28.41 -18.51 -3.42
CA ALA A 197 29.75 -19.12 -3.42
C ALA A 197 29.75 -20.64 -3.18
N SER A 198 28.71 -21.19 -2.54
CA SER A 198 28.63 -22.61 -2.14
C SER A 198 27.76 -23.51 -3.02
N GLU A 199 27.08 -22.97 -4.04
CA GLU A 199 26.13 -23.72 -4.87
C GLU A 199 26.39 -23.38 -6.34
N ALA A 200 26.84 -24.36 -7.15
CA ALA A 200 27.25 -24.15 -8.55
C ALA A 200 26.16 -23.53 -9.46
N SER A 201 24.90 -23.54 -9.03
CA SER A 201 23.75 -22.95 -9.74
C SER A 201 22.83 -22.12 -8.84
N GLY A 202 23.25 -21.77 -7.62
CA GLY A 202 22.42 -21.05 -6.65
C GLY A 202 22.60 -19.54 -6.74
N PHE A 203 21.52 -18.77 -6.56
CA PHE A 203 21.57 -17.31 -6.45
C PHE A 203 20.79 -16.79 -5.23
N GLN A 204 21.07 -15.56 -4.85
CA GLN A 204 20.33 -14.80 -3.86
C GLN A 204 19.75 -13.55 -4.51
N ILE A 205 18.52 -13.18 -4.14
CA ILE A 205 17.94 -11.90 -4.50
C ILE A 205 18.56 -10.82 -3.61
N ALA A 206 19.05 -9.73 -4.22
CA ALA A 206 19.81 -8.67 -3.57
C ALA A 206 19.39 -7.26 -4.02
N GLY A 207 18.19 -7.14 -4.58
CA GLY A 207 17.56 -5.87 -4.92
C GLY A 207 16.51 -6.02 -6.02
N VAL A 208 16.05 -4.87 -6.51
CA VAL A 208 15.03 -4.76 -7.57
C VAL A 208 15.52 -3.85 -8.69
N VAL A 209 15.09 -4.17 -9.90
CA VAL A 209 15.25 -3.35 -11.10
C VAL A 209 13.93 -2.63 -11.33
N THR A 210 13.98 -1.31 -11.43
CA THR A 210 12.81 -0.43 -11.38
C THR A 210 12.74 0.47 -12.59
N ASN A 211 11.53 0.81 -12.99
CA ASN A 211 11.30 1.88 -13.94
C ASN A 211 10.00 2.60 -13.62
N TRP A 212 9.75 3.72 -14.31
CA TRP A 212 8.41 4.30 -14.34
C TRP A 212 7.46 3.28 -14.96
N THR A 213 6.28 3.12 -14.37
CA THR A 213 5.33 2.10 -14.85
C THR A 213 4.92 2.30 -16.30
N LEU A 214 4.77 3.55 -16.74
CA LEU A 214 4.50 3.85 -18.15
C LEU A 214 5.66 3.44 -19.07
N VAL A 215 6.92 3.59 -18.63
CA VAL A 215 8.06 3.14 -19.44
C VAL A 215 8.01 1.62 -19.62
N THR A 216 7.80 0.87 -18.53
CA THR A 216 7.71 -0.59 -18.58
C THR A 216 6.53 -1.10 -19.42
N GLN A 217 5.41 -0.37 -19.47
CA GLN A 217 4.26 -0.72 -20.31
C GLN A 217 4.47 -0.42 -21.81
N HIS A 218 5.49 0.37 -22.14
CA HIS A 218 5.70 0.92 -23.48
C HIS A 218 7.13 0.67 -24.00
N HIS A 219 7.75 -0.45 -23.59
CA HIS A 219 9.10 -0.86 -24.04
C HIS A 219 9.19 -1.05 -25.57
N ASP A 220 8.09 -1.33 -26.25
CA ASP A 220 8.03 -1.52 -27.71
C ASP A 220 7.69 -0.24 -28.51
N ASP A 221 7.27 0.84 -27.82
CA ASP A 221 6.74 2.05 -28.47
C ASP A 221 7.81 3.14 -28.70
N HIS A 222 9.01 2.95 -28.14
CA HIS A 222 10.10 3.91 -28.17
C HIS A 222 11.45 3.20 -28.37
N SER A 223 12.54 3.99 -28.43
CA SER A 223 13.88 3.42 -28.25
C SER A 223 14.01 2.81 -26.86
N CYS A 224 14.96 1.88 -26.67
CA CYS A 224 15.18 1.24 -25.37
C CYS A 224 15.41 2.29 -24.27
N MET A 225 14.67 2.14 -23.16
CA MET A 225 14.71 3.02 -21.99
C MET A 225 15.15 2.21 -20.78
N ASP A 226 16.45 2.20 -20.53
CA ASP A 226 17.04 1.39 -19.47
C ASP A 226 16.41 1.66 -18.08
N PRO A 227 16.31 0.64 -17.22
CA PRO A 227 15.84 0.80 -15.85
C PRO A 227 16.85 1.50 -14.93
N ASN A 228 16.36 1.79 -13.73
CA ASN A 228 17.17 2.12 -12.56
C ASN A 228 17.15 0.96 -11.54
N THR A 229 17.93 1.03 -10.46
CA THR A 229 18.12 -0.07 -9.52
C THR A 229 18.02 0.35 -8.06
N ILE A 230 17.51 -0.53 -7.21
CA ILE A 230 17.56 -0.42 -5.75
C ILE A 230 18.17 -1.70 -5.19
N ASN A 231 19.31 -1.57 -4.51
CA ASN A 231 19.94 -2.65 -3.76
C ASN A 231 19.22 -2.85 -2.43
N ALA A 232 18.98 -4.11 -2.06
CA ALA A 232 18.49 -4.46 -0.73
C ALA A 232 18.79 -5.92 -0.40
N PRO A 233 19.22 -6.23 0.83
CA PRO A 233 19.46 -7.62 1.23
C PRO A 233 18.19 -8.46 1.31
N LEU A 234 17.02 -7.83 1.47
CA LEU A 234 15.75 -8.52 1.62
C LEU A 234 14.61 -7.85 0.86
N ILE A 235 13.93 -8.62 0.04
CA ILE A 235 12.80 -8.21 -0.80
C ILE A 235 11.56 -8.94 -0.31
N ILE A 236 10.45 -8.24 -0.19
CA ILE A 236 9.14 -8.79 0.15
C ILE A 236 8.19 -8.50 -1.01
N SER A 237 7.78 -9.53 -1.75
CA SER A 237 6.86 -9.40 -2.87
C SER A 237 5.42 -9.70 -2.46
N THR A 238 4.55 -8.72 -2.71
CA THR A 238 3.12 -8.77 -2.40
C THR A 238 2.30 -8.20 -3.56
N THR A 239 2.68 -8.56 -4.80
CA THR A 239 2.12 -7.98 -6.05
C THR A 239 0.73 -8.50 -6.42
N GLY A 240 0.12 -9.32 -5.56
CA GLY A 240 -1.17 -9.94 -5.83
C GLY A 240 -1.08 -11.03 -6.90
N HIS A 241 -2.22 -11.42 -7.47
CA HIS A 241 -2.30 -12.51 -8.45
C HIS A 241 -2.73 -12.05 -9.85
N ASP A 242 -3.28 -10.83 -9.97
CA ASP A 242 -3.95 -10.34 -11.18
C ASP A 242 -3.33 -9.03 -11.69
N GLY A 243 -3.74 -8.60 -12.88
CA GLY A 243 -3.31 -7.38 -13.52
C GLY A 243 -1.97 -7.50 -14.25
N PRO A 244 -1.52 -6.43 -14.92
CA PRO A 244 -0.34 -6.45 -15.77
C PRO A 244 0.95 -6.81 -15.02
N PHE A 245 1.01 -6.55 -13.71
CA PHE A 245 2.16 -6.81 -12.84
C PHE A 245 1.89 -7.86 -11.75
N GLY A 246 0.75 -8.54 -11.81
CA GLY A 246 0.36 -9.53 -10.80
C GLY A 246 1.32 -10.72 -10.76
N ALA A 247 1.65 -11.16 -9.56
CA ALA A 247 2.56 -12.26 -9.28
C ALA A 247 3.93 -12.12 -9.97
N PHE A 248 4.46 -10.89 -10.04
CA PHE A 248 5.67 -10.58 -10.78
C PHE A 248 6.87 -11.42 -10.32
N CYS A 249 7.20 -11.40 -9.03
CA CYS A 249 8.40 -12.09 -8.53
C CYS A 249 8.26 -13.60 -8.67
N ALA A 250 7.07 -14.16 -8.40
CA ALA A 250 6.79 -15.57 -8.62
C ALA A 250 7.02 -15.99 -10.08
N LYS A 251 6.48 -15.22 -11.05
CA LYS A 251 6.69 -15.46 -12.49
C LYS A 251 8.17 -15.29 -12.87
N ARG A 252 8.84 -14.30 -12.29
CA ARG A 252 10.26 -14.03 -12.57
C ARG A 252 11.15 -15.19 -12.12
N LEU A 253 10.88 -15.80 -10.96
CA LEU A 253 11.59 -17.00 -10.50
C LEU A 253 11.51 -18.16 -11.51
N VAL A 254 10.36 -18.34 -12.18
CA VAL A 254 10.23 -19.36 -13.24
C VAL A 254 11.09 -18.99 -14.45
N SER A 255 11.02 -17.75 -14.92
CA SER A 255 11.82 -17.30 -16.08
C SER A 255 13.34 -17.32 -15.85
N MET A 256 13.77 -17.23 -14.59
CA MET A 256 15.17 -17.36 -14.17
C MET A 256 15.57 -18.81 -13.85
N SER A 257 14.69 -19.79 -14.12
CA SER A 257 14.91 -21.21 -13.82
C SER A 257 15.20 -21.51 -12.34
N ALA A 258 14.75 -20.66 -11.44
CA ALA A 258 14.81 -20.85 -9.99
C ALA A 258 13.67 -21.73 -9.48
N LEU A 259 12.59 -21.77 -10.24
CA LEU A 259 11.41 -22.58 -10.03
C LEU A 259 11.03 -23.23 -11.37
N GLU A 260 10.73 -24.53 -11.39
CA GLU A 260 10.39 -25.23 -12.62
C GLU A 260 9.13 -24.65 -13.29
N LYS A 261 8.09 -24.40 -12.48
CA LYS A 261 6.81 -23.84 -12.90
C LYS A 261 6.04 -23.28 -11.70
N LEU A 262 5.06 -22.43 -11.98
CA LEU A 262 4.08 -22.00 -10.98
C LEU A 262 3.14 -23.15 -10.62
N GLY A 263 2.74 -23.21 -9.35
CA GLY A 263 1.64 -24.06 -8.91
C GLY A 263 0.31 -23.64 -9.53
N GLY A 264 0.11 -22.33 -9.74
CA GLY A 264 -1.05 -21.71 -10.37
C GLY A 264 -2.26 -21.64 -9.43
N MET A 265 -2.77 -20.44 -9.19
CA MET A 265 -3.93 -20.20 -8.30
C MET A 265 -5.13 -21.10 -8.67
N LYS A 266 -5.75 -21.73 -7.67
CA LYS A 266 -6.88 -22.66 -7.84
C LYS A 266 -8.24 -21.94 -7.75
N GLY A 267 -9.31 -22.74 -7.74
CA GLY A 267 -10.68 -22.26 -7.53
C GLY A 267 -10.87 -21.53 -6.20
N LEU A 268 -12.08 -21.01 -5.99
CA LEU A 268 -12.41 -20.28 -4.77
C LEU A 268 -12.82 -21.24 -3.65
N ASP A 269 -12.09 -21.21 -2.54
CA ASP A 269 -12.43 -21.85 -1.27
C ASP A 269 -11.84 -21.01 -0.12
N MET A 270 -12.69 -20.21 0.52
CA MET A 270 -12.28 -19.28 1.58
C MET A 270 -11.65 -19.97 2.80
N ASN A 271 -12.08 -21.18 3.13
CA ASN A 271 -11.60 -21.86 4.33
C ASN A 271 -10.15 -22.31 4.14
N SER A 272 -9.87 -23.05 3.07
CA SER A 272 -8.51 -23.52 2.80
C SER A 272 -7.59 -22.41 2.32
N ALA A 273 -8.09 -21.45 1.54
CA ALA A 273 -7.28 -20.36 0.99
C ALA A 273 -6.68 -19.46 2.09
N GLU A 274 -7.51 -18.94 3.00
CA GLU A 274 -7.03 -17.96 3.97
C GLU A 274 -5.99 -18.55 4.92
N GLU A 275 -6.21 -19.78 5.40
CA GLU A 275 -5.25 -20.46 6.27
C GLU A 275 -3.96 -20.79 5.53
N ALA A 276 -4.05 -21.30 4.30
CA ALA A 276 -2.88 -21.68 3.52
C ALA A 276 -2.00 -20.47 3.21
N ILE A 277 -2.59 -19.34 2.79
CA ILE A 277 -1.84 -18.12 2.49
C ILE A 277 -1.09 -17.60 3.73
N VAL A 278 -1.77 -17.53 4.87
CA VAL A 278 -1.14 -17.02 6.11
C VAL A 278 -0.02 -17.95 6.58
N LYS A 279 -0.30 -19.26 6.71
CA LYS A 279 0.66 -20.25 7.25
C LYS A 279 1.90 -20.43 6.37
N ASN A 280 1.76 -20.25 5.06
CA ASN A 280 2.84 -20.50 4.11
C ASN A 280 3.59 -19.24 3.67
N THR A 281 3.21 -18.05 4.14
CA THR A 281 3.98 -16.82 3.88
C THR A 281 5.40 -16.95 4.44
N ARG A 282 6.41 -16.84 3.57
CA ARG A 282 7.80 -17.23 3.88
C ARG A 282 8.81 -16.64 2.91
N GLU A 283 10.09 -16.80 3.26
CA GLU A 283 11.21 -16.66 2.34
C GLU A 283 11.19 -17.84 1.34
N VAL A 284 10.81 -17.58 0.08
CA VAL A 284 10.66 -18.63 -0.95
C VAL A 284 11.99 -18.97 -1.61
N THR A 285 12.92 -18.01 -1.65
CA THR A 285 14.33 -18.18 -1.99
C THR A 285 15.12 -17.12 -1.23
N LYS A 286 16.44 -17.31 -1.00
CA LYS A 286 17.21 -16.36 -0.18
C LYS A 286 17.08 -14.95 -0.70
N GLY A 287 16.74 -14.04 0.20
CA GLY A 287 16.52 -12.62 -0.07
C GLY A 287 15.13 -12.28 -0.62
N LEU A 288 14.23 -13.25 -0.79
CA LEU A 288 12.87 -13.02 -1.31
C LEU A 288 11.80 -13.70 -0.47
N ILE A 289 11.02 -12.89 0.23
CA ILE A 289 9.79 -13.28 0.92
C ILE A 289 8.62 -13.04 -0.02
N ILE A 290 7.69 -13.99 -0.10
CA ILE A 290 6.42 -13.82 -0.82
C ILE A 290 5.26 -14.01 0.14
N GLY A 291 4.31 -13.07 0.07
CA GLY A 291 3.07 -13.10 0.85
C GLY A 291 1.86 -12.64 0.04
N GLY A 292 0.71 -12.64 0.69
CA GLY A 292 -0.57 -12.29 0.08
C GLY A 292 -0.94 -13.25 -1.05
N MET A 293 -1.76 -12.75 -1.99
CA MET A 293 -2.24 -13.59 -3.08
C MET A 293 -1.17 -13.98 -4.11
N GLU A 294 -0.03 -13.31 -4.17
CA GLU A 294 1.09 -13.76 -5.02
C GLU A 294 1.56 -15.16 -4.64
N LEU A 295 1.52 -15.50 -3.34
CA LEU A 295 1.87 -16.83 -2.85
C LEU A 295 0.92 -17.93 -3.35
N SER A 296 -0.32 -17.59 -3.72
CA SER A 296 -1.24 -18.58 -4.30
C SER A 296 -0.74 -19.10 -5.66
N GLU A 297 -0.01 -18.27 -6.41
CA GLU A 297 0.52 -18.63 -7.72
C GLU A 297 1.74 -19.55 -7.61
N ILE A 298 2.59 -19.35 -6.59
CA ILE A 298 3.77 -20.21 -6.40
C ILE A 298 3.36 -21.61 -5.94
N ASP A 299 2.51 -21.70 -4.91
CA ASP A 299 2.18 -22.96 -4.25
C ASP A 299 0.93 -23.65 -4.84
N GLY A 300 0.13 -22.92 -5.64
CA GLY A 300 -1.12 -23.43 -6.20
C GLY A 300 -2.23 -23.55 -5.15
N TRP A 301 -2.42 -22.51 -4.33
CA TRP A 301 -3.50 -22.47 -3.34
C TRP A 301 -4.82 -21.94 -3.94
N HIS A 302 -5.93 -22.26 -3.28
CA HIS A 302 -7.23 -21.66 -3.57
C HIS A 302 -7.21 -20.14 -3.36
N ARG A 303 -8.13 -19.45 -4.03
CA ARG A 303 -8.39 -18.03 -3.78
C ARG A 303 -9.52 -17.85 -2.75
N MET A 304 -9.52 -16.73 -2.02
CA MET A 304 -10.57 -16.43 -1.04
C MET A 304 -11.67 -15.49 -1.56
N GLY A 305 -11.45 -14.76 -2.66
CA GLY A 305 -12.44 -13.80 -3.15
C GLY A 305 -12.58 -12.59 -2.23
N PRO A 306 -13.80 -12.07 -1.96
CA PRO A 306 -14.01 -10.78 -1.32
C PRO A 306 -13.92 -10.83 0.22
N ILE A 307 -12.85 -11.43 0.76
CA ILE A 307 -12.54 -11.48 2.18
C ILE A 307 -11.04 -11.19 2.38
N PHE A 308 -10.69 -10.39 3.38
CA PHE A 308 -9.38 -9.71 3.44
C PHE A 308 -8.51 -10.11 4.64
N SER A 309 -9.01 -10.97 5.52
CA SER A 309 -8.34 -11.36 6.78
C SER A 309 -6.96 -11.98 6.52
N ALA A 310 -6.85 -12.87 5.54
CA ALA A 310 -5.57 -13.46 5.16
C ALA A 310 -4.55 -12.44 4.65
N MET A 311 -4.97 -11.35 3.98
CA MET A 311 -4.01 -10.36 3.48
C MET A 311 -3.35 -9.61 4.63
N MET A 312 -4.10 -9.24 5.67
CA MET A 312 -3.56 -8.58 6.85
C MET A 312 -2.60 -9.49 7.62
N LEU A 313 -3.03 -10.73 7.89
CA LEU A 313 -2.24 -11.68 8.68
C LEU A 313 -1.06 -12.26 7.90
N SER A 314 -1.17 -12.38 6.58
CA SER A 314 -0.03 -12.71 5.72
C SER A 314 0.99 -11.57 5.73
N GLY A 315 0.56 -10.30 5.69
CA GLY A 315 1.48 -9.18 5.83
C GLY A 315 2.21 -9.16 7.18
N LEU A 316 1.47 -9.45 8.26
CA LEU A 316 2.06 -9.65 9.59
C LEU A 316 3.09 -10.80 9.58
N LYS A 317 2.77 -11.95 8.97
CA LYS A 317 3.69 -13.08 8.87
C LYS A 317 4.92 -12.76 8.02
N ALA A 318 4.75 -12.02 6.92
CA ALA A 318 5.87 -11.57 6.09
C ALA A 318 6.83 -10.67 6.88
N ALA A 319 6.28 -9.77 7.71
CA ALA A 319 7.07 -8.94 8.61
C ALA A 319 7.80 -9.78 9.67
N GLU A 320 7.13 -10.75 10.30
CA GLU A 320 7.75 -11.68 11.25
C GLU A 320 8.95 -12.42 10.62
N VAL A 321 8.75 -13.03 9.45
CA VAL A 321 9.83 -13.73 8.72
C VAL A 321 10.95 -12.78 8.35
N ALA A 322 10.64 -11.54 7.94
CA ALA A 322 11.66 -10.55 7.63
C ALA A 322 12.51 -10.21 8.86
N LEU A 323 11.90 -10.04 10.03
CA LEU A 323 12.63 -9.80 11.29
C LEU A 323 13.54 -10.96 11.67
N GLU A 324 13.13 -12.20 11.38
CA GLU A 324 13.92 -13.42 11.66
C GLU A 324 15.17 -13.51 10.78
N VAL A 325 15.07 -13.21 9.48
CA VAL A 325 16.15 -13.48 8.51
C VAL A 325 17.00 -12.25 8.15
N PHE A 326 16.55 -11.03 8.48
CA PHE A 326 17.15 -9.80 7.97
C PHE A 326 18.65 -9.66 8.26
N GLU A 327 19.09 -9.89 9.50
CA GLU A 327 20.50 -9.70 9.88
C GLU A 327 21.43 -10.69 9.14
N GLU A 328 20.95 -11.92 8.89
CA GLU A 328 21.69 -12.91 8.10
C GLU A 328 21.83 -12.46 6.65
N ARG A 329 20.73 -12.04 6.02
CA ARG A 329 20.74 -11.60 4.61
C ARG A 329 21.57 -10.32 4.42
N LYS A 330 21.51 -9.39 5.37
CA LYS A 330 22.34 -8.19 5.38
C LYS A 330 23.84 -8.53 5.40
N LYS A 331 24.24 -9.49 6.24
CA LYS A 331 25.62 -9.96 6.30
C LYS A 331 26.04 -10.62 4.99
N GLU A 332 25.19 -11.47 4.40
CA GLU A 332 25.48 -12.15 3.12
C GLU A 332 25.64 -11.17 1.95
N CYS A 333 24.88 -10.06 1.92
CA CYS A 333 25.00 -9.04 0.87
C CYS A 333 26.10 -7.99 1.11
N SER A 334 26.69 -7.94 2.31
CA SER A 334 27.78 -7.01 2.63
C SER A 334 29.18 -7.52 2.23
N ALA A 335 29.29 -8.80 1.86
CA ALA A 335 30.50 -9.47 1.43
C ALA A 335 30.65 -9.43 -0.10
#